data_AF-A0A366HSH5-F1
#
_entry.id   AF-A0A366HSH5-F1
#
_cell.length_a   1.000
_cell.length_b   1.000
_cell.length_c   1.000
_cell.angle_alpha   90.00
_cell.angle_beta   90.00
_cell.angle_gamma   90.00
#
_symmetry.space_group_name_H-M   'P 1'
#
loop_
_entity.id
_entity.type
_entity.pdbx_description
1 polymer ?
#
loop_
_entity_poly.entity_id
_entity_poly.type
_entity_poly.pdbx_seq_one_letter_code
_entity_poly.pdbx_strand_id
1 'polypeptide(L)'
;MGLDSVELVMAWEEEFGIDIPDEAAAHMFTPADAIDWVCKQVNASEDRDPCFSMVEFHRVREHHFTKLGVPRREVKLQSVLSRGWFTRHTVRDEVKHRVEIRTKALMKRRKYVPQWNRSEVREVVRWIIREQLGVDEFSDKDEFVRDLGLG
;
A
#
# COMPACT_ATOMS: atom_id res chain seq x y z
N MET A 1 -8.84 12.77 18.64
CA MET A 1 -7.88 11.83 18.01
C MET A 1 -7.73 10.66 18.95
N GLY A 2 -8.08 9.44 18.51
CA GLY A 2 -7.79 8.22 19.27
C GLY A 2 -6.29 7.88 19.16
N LEU A 3 -5.79 6.96 19.99
CA LEU A 3 -4.39 6.51 19.95
C LEU A 3 -3.99 6.07 18.53
N ASP A 4 -4.87 5.35 17.82
CA ASP A 4 -4.64 4.87 16.45
C ASP A 4 -4.37 6.01 15.45
N SER A 5 -5.03 7.17 15.61
CA SER A 5 -4.79 8.33 14.73
C SER A 5 -3.45 9.03 15.02
N VAL A 6 -3.00 9.01 16.28
CA VAL A 6 -1.68 9.57 16.65
C VAL A 6 -0.57 8.67 16.14
N GLU A 7 -0.71 7.36 16.31
CA GLU A 7 0.26 6.37 15.82
C GLU A 7 0.39 6.41 14.28
N LEU A 8 -0.71 6.56 13.56
CA LEU A 8 -0.69 6.74 12.10
C LEU A 8 0.06 7.99 11.67
N VAL A 9 -0.23 9.14 12.31
CA VAL A 9 0.43 10.41 11.99
C VAL A 9 1.93 10.30 12.25
N MET A 10 2.33 9.79 13.41
CA MET A 10 3.74 9.59 13.76
C MET A 10 4.46 8.65 12.78
N ALA A 11 3.80 7.57 12.35
CA ALA A 11 4.36 6.64 11.38
C ALA A 11 4.57 7.30 10.01
N TRP A 12 3.68 8.20 9.58
CA TRP A 12 3.88 8.98 8.37
C TRP A 12 5.00 10.01 8.53
N GLU A 13 5.06 10.74 9.65
CA GLU A 13 6.14 11.67 9.94
C GLU A 13 7.51 11.00 9.88
N GLU A 14 7.66 9.84 10.53
CA GLU A 14 8.91 9.07 10.54
C GLU A 14 9.29 8.56 9.14
N GLU A 15 8.35 7.92 8.43
CA GLU A 15 8.66 7.28 7.14
C GLU A 15 8.98 8.30 6.04
N PHE A 16 8.28 9.44 6.03
CA PHE A 16 8.49 10.47 5.02
C PHE A 16 9.48 11.56 5.43
N GLY A 17 9.87 11.62 6.71
CA GLY A 17 10.76 12.67 7.24
C GLY A 17 10.13 14.05 7.18
N ILE A 18 8.85 14.15 7.56
CA ILE A 18 8.02 15.36 7.53
C ILE A 18 7.42 15.61 8.91
N ASP A 19 6.98 16.85 9.17
CA ASP A 19 6.25 17.21 10.39
C ASP A 19 4.78 17.50 10.03
N ILE A 20 3.83 16.78 10.65
CA ILE A 20 2.39 16.91 10.41
C ILE A 20 1.77 17.72 11.56
N PRO A 21 1.37 18.99 11.34
CA PRO A 21 0.70 19.74 12.38
C PRO A 21 -0.69 19.17 12.67
N ASP A 22 -1.13 19.27 13.93
CA ASP A 22 -2.44 18.79 14.39
C ASP A 22 -3.60 19.28 13.52
N GLU A 23 -3.54 20.54 13.06
CA GLU A 23 -4.56 21.12 12.16
C GLU A 23 -4.62 20.37 10.82
N ALA A 24 -3.48 20.00 10.24
CA ALA A 24 -3.46 19.21 9.02
C ALA A 24 -3.95 17.78 9.27
N ALA A 25 -3.49 17.14 10.35
CA ALA A 25 -3.93 15.81 10.74
C ALA A 25 -5.46 15.75 10.97
N ALA A 26 -6.05 16.80 11.56
CA ALA A 26 -7.48 16.91 11.79
C ALA A 26 -8.32 16.98 10.49
N HIS A 27 -7.69 17.24 9.35
CA HIS A 27 -8.34 17.27 8.03
C HIS A 27 -8.02 16.05 7.15
N MET A 28 -7.18 15.12 7.62
CA MET A 28 -6.97 13.85 6.94
C MET A 28 -8.04 12.88 7.43
N PHE A 29 -9.06 12.60 6.61
CA PHE A 29 -10.13 11.66 6.97
C PHE A 29 -10.07 10.37 6.16
N THR A 30 -9.45 10.42 4.99
CA THR A 30 -9.30 9.32 4.05
C THR A 30 -7.84 9.08 3.71
N PRO A 31 -7.46 7.87 3.26
CA PRO A 31 -6.11 7.65 2.73
C PRO A 31 -5.76 8.63 1.61
N ALA A 32 -6.72 9.04 0.78
CA ALA A 32 -6.51 10.04 -0.27
C ALA A 32 -6.05 11.39 0.30
N ASP A 33 -6.65 11.85 1.40
CA ASP A 33 -6.25 13.12 2.04
C ASP A 33 -4.79 13.05 2.53
N ALA A 34 -4.43 11.94 3.17
CA ALA A 34 -3.06 11.70 3.63
C ALA A 34 -2.09 11.63 2.45
N ILE A 35 -2.43 10.90 1.38
CA ILE A 35 -1.62 10.81 0.16
C ILE A 35 -1.41 12.19 -0.45
N ASP A 36 -2.48 12.98 -0.61
CA ASP A 36 -2.42 14.30 -1.22
C ASP A 36 -1.58 15.27 -0.38
N TRP A 37 -1.71 15.21 0.93
CA TRP A 37 -0.94 16.05 1.82
C TRP A 37 0.54 15.67 1.84
N VAL A 38 0.84 14.36 2.00
CA VAL A 38 2.23 13.86 1.98
C VAL A 38 2.90 14.17 0.64
N CYS A 39 2.22 13.95 -0.48
CA CYS A 39 2.75 14.26 -1.82
C CYS A 39 3.17 15.74 -1.93
N LYS A 40 2.38 16.67 -1.38
CA LYS A 40 2.73 18.09 -1.35
C LYS A 40 3.97 18.35 -0.49
N GLN A 41 4.07 17.74 0.68
CA GLN A 41 5.22 17.96 1.57
C GLN A 41 6.53 17.42 1.00
N VAL A 42 6.50 16.22 0.41
CA VAL A 42 7.71 15.60 -0.14
C VAL A 42 7.99 16.03 -1.59
N ASN A 43 7.22 16.99 -2.11
CA ASN A 43 7.27 17.45 -3.49
C ASN A 43 7.27 16.28 -4.51
N ALA A 44 6.33 15.35 -4.29
CA ALA A 44 6.23 14.13 -5.09
C ALA A 44 5.94 14.47 -6.55
N SER A 45 6.67 13.84 -7.46
CA SER A 45 6.37 13.96 -8.89
C SER A 45 5.05 13.27 -9.23
N GLU A 46 4.25 13.92 -10.09
CA GLU A 46 3.09 13.28 -10.73
C GLU A 46 3.60 12.28 -11.77
N ASP A 47 3.37 10.99 -11.50
CA ASP A 47 3.76 9.89 -12.37
C ASP A 47 2.53 9.24 -13.01
N ARG A 48 2.73 8.62 -14.17
CA ARG A 48 1.74 7.72 -14.80
C ARG A 48 2.10 6.26 -14.53
N ASP A 49 2.84 5.99 -13.45
CA ASP A 49 3.26 4.63 -13.18
C ASP A 49 2.03 3.77 -12.86
N PRO A 50 1.99 2.53 -13.36
CA PRO A 50 0.95 1.59 -12.96
C PRO A 50 1.08 1.30 -11.46
N CYS A 51 -0.07 1.18 -10.78
CA CYS A 51 -0.09 0.82 -9.36
C CYS A 51 0.66 -0.49 -9.10
N PHE A 52 1.27 -0.62 -7.92
CA PHE A 52 2.15 -1.75 -7.63
C PHE A 52 1.39 -3.08 -7.73
N SER A 53 0.13 -3.12 -7.28
CA SER A 53 -0.71 -4.32 -7.38
C SER A 53 -0.92 -4.79 -8.82
N MET A 54 -1.15 -3.88 -9.78
CA MET A 54 -1.25 -4.24 -11.20
C MET A 54 0.07 -4.77 -11.74
N VAL A 55 1.18 -4.13 -11.39
CA VAL A 55 2.52 -4.57 -11.82
C VAL A 55 2.81 -5.98 -11.29
N GLU A 56 2.59 -6.22 -10.00
CA GLU A 56 2.84 -7.53 -9.39
C GLU A 56 1.87 -8.59 -9.90
N PHE A 57 0.59 -8.24 -10.13
CA PHE A 57 -0.35 -9.15 -10.77
C PHE A 57 0.11 -9.57 -12.16
N HIS A 58 0.59 -8.63 -12.98
CA HIS A 58 1.13 -8.96 -14.31
C HIS A 58 2.40 -9.81 -14.24
N ARG A 59 3.27 -9.58 -13.25
CA ARG A 59 4.46 -10.41 -13.00
C ARG A 59 4.10 -11.83 -12.58
N VAL A 60 3.15 -12.01 -11.66
CA VAL A 60 2.66 -13.33 -11.23
C VAL A 60 2.03 -14.06 -12.41
N ARG A 61 1.14 -13.38 -13.14
CA ARG A 61 0.52 -13.92 -14.36
C ARG A 61 1.53 -14.35 -15.40
N GLU A 62 2.59 -13.58 -15.58
CA GLU A 62 3.66 -13.91 -16.53
C GLU A 62 4.51 -15.10 -16.09
N HIS A 63 4.85 -15.17 -14.80
CA HIS A 63 5.56 -16.31 -14.24
C HIS A 63 4.79 -17.61 -14.46
N HIS A 64 3.48 -17.60 -14.21
CA HIS A 64 2.61 -18.76 -14.43
C HIS A 64 2.54 -19.18 -15.90
N PHE A 65 2.46 -18.22 -16.82
CA PHE A 65 2.47 -18.51 -18.25
C PHE A 65 3.80 -19.12 -18.70
N THR A 66 4.92 -18.49 -18.33
CA THR A 66 6.25 -18.88 -18.81
C THR A 66 6.82 -20.12 -18.13
N LYS A 67 6.46 -20.38 -16.86
CA LYS A 67 7.00 -21.51 -16.08
C LYS A 67 6.07 -22.71 -15.99
N LEU A 68 4.76 -22.48 -16.00
CA LEU A 68 3.76 -23.54 -15.77
C LEU A 68 2.85 -23.77 -16.99
N GLY A 69 2.99 -22.96 -18.06
CA GLY A 69 2.18 -23.08 -19.27
C GLY A 69 0.72 -22.66 -19.09
N VAL A 70 0.37 -22.04 -17.96
CA VAL A 70 -1.02 -21.62 -17.68
C VAL A 70 -1.34 -20.38 -18.51
N PRO A 71 -2.37 -20.39 -19.39
CA PRO A 71 -2.74 -19.22 -20.19
C PRO A 71 -3.00 -18.00 -19.31
N ARG A 72 -2.44 -16.83 -19.69
CA ARG A 72 -2.56 -15.59 -18.89
C ARG A 72 -4.02 -15.27 -18.48
N ARG A 73 -4.99 -15.56 -19.35
CA ARG A 73 -6.43 -15.33 -19.10
C ARG A 73 -7.04 -16.17 -17.97
N GLU A 74 -6.38 -17.28 -17.61
CA GLU A 74 -6.84 -18.21 -16.57
C GLU A 74 -6.25 -17.89 -15.19
N VAL A 75 -5.20 -17.07 -15.14
CA VAL A 75 -4.62 -16.57 -13.90
C VAL A 75 -5.44 -15.38 -13.41
N LYS A 76 -6.37 -15.63 -12.49
CA LYS A 76 -7.23 -14.64 -11.83
C LYS A 76 -6.79 -14.48 -10.37
N LEU A 77 -7.18 -13.39 -9.71
CA LEU A 77 -6.81 -13.13 -8.32
C LEU A 77 -7.21 -14.27 -7.36
N GLN A 78 -8.36 -14.90 -7.59
CA GLN A 78 -8.87 -16.01 -6.80
C GLN A 78 -8.31 -17.39 -7.21
N SER A 79 -7.49 -17.47 -8.26
CA SER A 79 -6.86 -18.72 -8.67
C SER A 79 -5.92 -19.20 -7.57
N VAL A 80 -6.05 -20.47 -7.17
CA VAL A 80 -5.20 -21.09 -6.13
C VAL A 80 -3.84 -21.45 -6.70
N LEU A 81 -2.79 -21.07 -6.00
CA LEU A 81 -1.40 -21.42 -6.27
C LEU A 81 -1.09 -22.71 -5.49
N SER A 82 -1.12 -23.86 -6.17
CA SER A 82 -0.79 -25.13 -5.54
C SER A 82 0.72 -25.21 -5.23
N ARG A 83 1.12 -24.79 -4.03
CA ARG A 83 2.44 -25.08 -3.46
C ARG A 83 2.28 -26.01 -2.26
N GLY A 84 2.33 -27.32 -2.51
CA GLY A 84 2.49 -28.32 -1.43
C GLY A 84 1.38 -28.35 -0.37
N TRP A 85 1.62 -29.14 0.68
CA TRP A 85 0.59 -29.72 1.56
C TRP A 85 -0.05 -28.81 2.63
N PHE A 86 0.16 -27.49 2.66
CA PHE A 86 -0.51 -26.63 3.65
C PHE A 86 -0.87 -25.22 3.13
N THR A 87 -2.11 -24.83 3.42
CA THR A 87 -2.80 -23.54 3.16
C THR A 87 -3.20 -23.24 1.70
N ARG A 88 -4.45 -22.78 1.54
CA ARG A 88 -5.00 -22.31 0.27
C ARG A 88 -4.44 -20.92 -0.01
N HIS A 89 -3.34 -20.83 -0.76
CA HIS A 89 -2.72 -19.59 -1.17
C HIS A 89 -3.20 -19.18 -2.57
N THR A 90 -3.67 -17.95 -2.76
CA THR A 90 -4.21 -17.46 -4.03
C THR A 90 -3.24 -16.52 -4.75
N VAL A 91 -3.52 -16.21 -6.01
CA VAL A 91 -2.81 -15.15 -6.75
C VAL A 91 -2.94 -13.80 -6.04
N ARG A 92 -4.09 -13.50 -5.42
CA ARG A 92 -4.27 -12.29 -4.60
C ARG A 92 -3.26 -12.25 -3.47
N ASP A 93 -3.09 -13.36 -2.76
CA ASP A 93 -2.17 -13.46 -1.62
C ASP A 93 -0.71 -13.28 -2.08
N GLU A 94 -0.32 -13.93 -3.19
CA GLU A 94 1.02 -13.75 -3.78
C GLU A 94 1.26 -12.31 -4.22
N VAL A 95 0.26 -11.66 -4.82
CA VAL A 95 0.35 -10.26 -5.25
C VAL A 95 0.49 -9.35 -4.03
N LYS A 96 -0.32 -9.54 -2.99
CA LYS A 96 -0.21 -8.78 -1.73
C LYS A 96 1.20 -8.91 -1.14
N HIS A 97 1.70 -10.14 -1.04
CA HIS A 97 3.03 -10.42 -0.50
C HIS A 97 4.15 -9.75 -1.31
N ARG A 98 4.06 -9.78 -2.64
CA ARG A 98 5.05 -9.11 -3.52
C ARG A 98 4.99 -7.60 -3.43
N VAL A 99 3.80 -7.02 -3.34
CA VAL A 99 3.61 -5.58 -3.13
C VAL A 99 4.25 -5.19 -1.80
N GLU A 100 4.01 -5.94 -0.73
CA GLU A 100 4.59 -5.69 0.59
C GLU A 100 6.13 -5.73 0.56
N ILE A 101 6.73 -6.75 -0.05
CA ILE A 101 8.19 -6.85 -0.23
C ILE A 101 8.71 -5.62 -1.00
N ARG A 102 8.03 -5.24 -2.09
CA ARG A 102 8.41 -4.09 -2.91
C ARG A 102 8.31 -2.78 -2.13
N THR A 103 7.26 -2.60 -1.34
CA THR A 103 7.08 -1.40 -0.50
C THR A 103 8.15 -1.32 0.58
N LYS A 104 8.45 -2.42 1.28
CA LYS A 104 9.56 -2.48 2.26
C LYS A 104 10.92 -2.14 1.63
N ALA A 105 11.19 -2.65 0.43
CA ALA A 105 12.41 -2.31 -0.30
C ALA A 105 12.44 -0.83 -0.76
N LEU A 106 11.28 -0.27 -1.12
CA LEU A 106 11.14 1.15 -1.46
C LEU A 106 11.44 2.04 -0.24
N MET A 107 10.77 1.82 0.89
CA MET A 107 10.96 2.57 2.14
C MET A 107 12.45 2.60 2.56
N LYS A 108 13.09 1.43 2.59
CA LYS A 108 14.53 1.31 2.88
C LYS A 108 15.42 2.15 1.96
N ARG A 109 15.07 2.25 0.67
CA ARG A 109 15.81 3.07 -0.30
C ARG A 109 15.53 4.56 -0.13
N ARG A 110 14.27 4.94 0.13
CA ARG A 110 13.84 6.33 0.27
C ARG A 110 14.42 7.03 1.50
N LYS A 111 14.78 6.26 2.54
CA LYS A 111 15.59 6.73 3.68
C LYS A 111 16.89 7.45 3.27
N TYR A 112 17.48 7.10 2.13
CA TYR A 112 18.73 7.71 1.65
C TYR A 112 18.54 8.56 0.37
N VAL A 113 17.43 8.37 -0.35
CA VAL A 113 17.10 9.10 -1.59
C VAL A 113 15.64 9.55 -1.53
N PRO A 114 15.34 10.67 -0.85
CA PRO A 114 13.97 11.10 -0.53
C PRO A 114 13.29 11.81 -1.73
N GLN A 115 13.37 11.19 -2.91
CA GLN A 115 12.66 11.65 -4.11
C GLN A 115 11.46 10.76 -4.35
N TRP A 116 10.27 11.27 -4.13
CA TRP A 116 9.06 10.47 -4.19
C TRP A 116 8.27 10.73 -5.47
N ASN A 117 7.46 9.75 -5.86
CA ASN A 117 6.36 9.96 -6.80
C ASN A 117 5.04 9.60 -6.12
N ARG A 118 3.93 10.05 -6.72
CA ARG A 118 2.60 9.88 -6.13
C ARG A 118 2.26 8.40 -5.92
N SER A 119 2.61 7.53 -6.87
CA SER A 119 2.39 6.09 -6.76
C SER A 119 3.12 5.47 -5.57
N GLU A 120 4.36 5.89 -5.31
CA GLU A 120 5.19 5.44 -4.19
C GLU A 120 4.63 5.92 -2.85
N VAL A 121 4.28 7.21 -2.73
CA VAL A 121 3.64 7.76 -1.53
C VAL A 121 2.36 7.00 -1.23
N ARG A 122 1.52 6.78 -2.23
CA ARG A 122 0.28 6.02 -2.11
C ARG A 122 0.50 4.62 -1.56
N GLU A 123 1.49 3.89 -2.07
CA GLU A 123 1.74 2.51 -1.62
C GLU A 123 2.29 2.46 -0.19
N VAL A 124 3.11 3.44 0.21
CA VAL A 124 3.64 3.54 1.58
C VAL A 124 2.56 3.97 2.57
N VAL A 125 1.77 5.01 2.27
CA VAL A 125 0.64 5.42 3.13
C VAL A 125 -0.31 4.25 3.34
N ARG A 126 -0.69 3.56 2.25
CA ARG A 126 -1.56 2.38 2.35
C ARG A 126 -0.90 1.24 3.11
N TRP A 127 0.42 1.07 3.06
CA TRP A 127 1.10 0.03 3.83
C TRP A 127 1.07 0.34 5.33
N ILE A 128 1.37 1.58 5.72
CA ILE A 128 1.32 2.04 7.11
C ILE A 128 -0.10 1.86 7.69
N ILE A 129 -1.14 2.23 6.94
CA ILE A 129 -2.54 2.04 7.37
C ILE A 129 -2.84 0.57 7.68
N ARG A 130 -2.40 -0.37 6.82
CA ARG A 130 -2.61 -1.81 7.04
C ARG A 130 -1.90 -2.29 8.30
N GLU A 131 -0.67 -1.83 8.50
CA GLU A 131 0.18 -2.24 9.62
C GLU A 131 -0.38 -1.72 10.95
N GLN A 132 -0.74 -0.44 11.02
CA GLN A 132 -1.21 0.18 12.26
C GLN A 132 -2.65 -0.20 12.62
N LEU A 133 -3.54 -0.30 11.62
CA LEU A 133 -4.97 -0.56 11.86
C LEU A 133 -5.37 -2.04 11.72
N GLY A 134 -4.49 -2.91 11.21
CA GLY A 134 -4.80 -4.32 10.97
C GLY A 134 -5.87 -4.55 9.89
N VAL A 135 -6.12 -3.57 9.01
CA VAL A 135 -7.13 -3.65 7.94
C VAL A 135 -6.51 -4.05 6.62
N ASP A 136 -7.05 -5.08 5.97
CA ASP A 136 -6.45 -5.66 4.75
C ASP A 136 -7.06 -5.15 3.43
N GLU A 137 -8.30 -4.67 3.48
CA GLU A 137 -9.08 -4.24 2.32
C GLU A 137 -9.74 -2.88 2.59
N PHE A 138 -9.33 -1.87 1.82
CA PHE A 138 -9.90 -0.52 1.86
C PHE A 138 -9.58 0.23 0.54
N SER A 139 -10.42 1.20 0.20
CA SER A 139 -10.24 2.16 -0.88
C SER A 139 -9.58 3.44 -0.37
N ASP A 140 -9.00 4.24 -1.27
CA ASP A 140 -8.41 5.53 -0.88
C ASP A 140 -9.46 6.56 -0.44
N LYS A 141 -10.76 6.27 -0.62
CA LYS A 141 -11.88 7.16 -0.26
C LYS A 141 -12.57 6.73 1.04
N ASP A 142 -12.14 5.64 1.65
CA ASP A 142 -12.76 5.14 2.87
C ASP A 142 -12.37 6.05 4.05
N GLU A 143 -13.32 6.38 4.93
CA GLU A 143 -13.07 7.24 6.08
C GLU A 143 -12.48 6.41 7.23
N PHE A 144 -11.18 6.53 7.48
CA PHE A 144 -10.52 5.75 8.54
C PHE A 144 -10.98 6.14 9.95
N VAL A 145 -11.56 7.34 10.12
CA VAL A 145 -12.00 7.87 11.43
C VAL A 145 -13.42 7.40 11.82
N ARG A 146 -14.25 6.95 10.86
CA ARG A 146 -15.63 6.52 11.16
C ARG A 146 -15.82 5.01 11.24
N ASP A 147 -15.00 4.22 10.53
CA ASP A 147 -15.17 2.77 10.43
C ASP A 147 -14.27 1.94 11.37
N LEU A 148 -13.49 2.58 12.26
CA LEU A 148 -12.72 1.91 13.33
C LEU A 148 -13.55 1.56 14.57
N GLY A 149 -14.87 1.78 14.57
CA GLY A 149 -15.72 1.40 15.70
C GLY A 149 -15.60 2.30 16.93
N LEU A 150 -15.37 3.61 16.74
CA LEU A 150 -15.65 4.63 17.77
C LEU A 150 -17.05 5.25 17.53
N GLY A 151 -18.07 4.40 17.66
CA GLY A 151 -19.47 4.78 17.78
C GLY A 151 -20.05 4.32 19.11
#